data_AF-A0A8T5FS49-F1
#
_entry.id   AF-A0A8T5FS49-F1
#
_cell.length_a   1.000
_cell.length_b   1.000
_cell.length_c   1.000
_cell.angle_alpha   90.00
_cell.angle_beta   90.00
_cell.angle_gamma   90.00
#
_symmetry.space_group_name_H-M   'P 1'
#
loop_
_entity.id
_entity.type
_entity.pdbx_description
1 polymer ?
#
loop_
_entity_poly.entity_id
_entity_poly.type
_entity_poly.pdbx_seq_one_letter_code
_entity_poly.pdbx_strand_id
1 'polypeptide(L)'
;MPEDTPINKVHELQNSGKSNTEIIQSLQGEGYSFQQISEALNQTQQGMPVATQESPSEMKPSVLYSEETKPSTPIQAPSIPEPTMIAEPQMAPAQQSYQPQAWPEQENFNYQSSSLGATTEDIEEIAESIVHEKWQKLTEEFGDLLSWKDKVTNDIDSIKQEVMRIENRFENLQGSVIGKVKEYDESVSDVGVEIKALGKLLSNIINPLTSNVKELEKILKDLKK
;
A
#
# COMPACT_ATOMS: atom_id res chain seq x y z
N MET A 1 -26.08 -15.96 20.98
CA MET A 1 -27.20 -16.10 20.02
C MET A 1 -27.30 -17.57 19.67
N PRO A 2 -28.49 -18.15 19.53
CA PRO A 2 -28.67 -19.60 19.38
C PRO A 2 -27.91 -20.11 18.14
N GLU A 3 -27.25 -21.26 18.29
CA GLU A 3 -26.62 -22.04 17.21
C GLU A 3 -27.71 -22.65 16.32
N ASP A 4 -28.45 -21.82 15.61
CA ASP A 4 -29.39 -22.30 14.61
C ASP A 4 -28.63 -22.55 13.31
N THR A 5 -28.28 -23.82 13.08
CA THR A 5 -27.81 -24.32 11.79
C THR A 5 -28.80 -23.85 10.71
N PRO A 6 -28.36 -23.23 9.60
CA PRO A 6 -29.23 -22.55 8.63
C PRO A 6 -29.99 -23.53 7.71
N ILE A 7 -30.51 -24.63 8.26
CA ILE A 7 -31.19 -25.73 7.56
C ILE A 7 -32.38 -25.21 6.76
N ASN A 8 -33.23 -24.39 7.40
CA ASN A 8 -34.40 -23.78 6.75
C ASN A 8 -34.00 -22.88 5.58
N LYS A 9 -32.86 -22.18 5.70
CA LYS A 9 -32.37 -21.25 4.68
C LYS A 9 -31.76 -22.00 3.50
N VAL A 10 -31.00 -23.06 3.77
CA VAL A 10 -30.50 -23.98 2.74
C VAL A 10 -31.66 -24.58 1.96
N HIS A 11 -32.70 -25.07 2.64
CA HIS A 11 -33.89 -25.65 1.99
C HIS A 11 -34.65 -24.62 1.13
N GLU A 12 -34.79 -23.37 1.60
CA GLU A 12 -35.40 -22.29 0.81
C GLU A 12 -34.59 -22.00 -0.47
N LEU A 13 -33.27 -21.87 -0.34
CA LEU A 13 -32.39 -21.54 -1.45
C LEU A 13 -32.28 -22.70 -2.45
N GLN A 14 -32.30 -23.94 -1.97
CA GLN A 14 -32.33 -25.14 -2.80
C GLN A 14 -33.64 -25.24 -3.59
N ASN A 15 -34.78 -24.93 -2.97
CA ASN A 15 -36.08 -24.86 -3.66
C ASN A 15 -36.14 -23.71 -4.67
N SER A 16 -35.35 -22.65 -4.47
CA SER A 16 -35.19 -21.57 -5.45
C SER A 16 -34.29 -21.94 -6.64
N GLY A 17 -33.74 -23.16 -6.68
CA GLY A 17 -32.92 -23.68 -7.78
C GLY A 17 -31.46 -23.22 -7.75
N LYS A 18 -30.98 -22.66 -6.62
CA LYS A 18 -29.58 -22.27 -6.44
C LYS A 18 -28.69 -23.49 -6.26
N SER A 19 -27.49 -23.43 -6.82
CA SER A 19 -26.48 -24.47 -6.63
C SER A 19 -25.94 -24.48 -5.20
N ASN A 20 -25.45 -25.63 -4.73
CA ASN A 20 -24.84 -25.74 -3.40
C ASN A 20 -23.70 -24.73 -3.19
N THR A 21 -22.95 -24.42 -4.24
CA THR A 21 -21.87 -23.40 -4.24
C THR A 21 -22.41 -22.00 -3.97
N GLU A 22 -23.51 -21.61 -4.63
CA GLU A 22 -24.16 -20.31 -4.41
C GLU A 22 -24.80 -20.21 -3.02
N ILE A 23 -25.33 -21.33 -2.51
CA ILE A 23 -25.89 -21.41 -1.16
C ILE A 23 -24.79 -21.18 -0.13
N ILE A 24 -23.61 -21.80 -0.31
CA ILE A 24 -22.45 -21.61 0.56
C ILE A 24 -22.00 -20.15 0.57
N GLN A 25 -21.89 -19.51 -0.59
CA GLN A 25 -21.47 -18.10 -0.67
C GLN A 25 -22.50 -17.15 -0.03
N SER A 26 -23.79 -17.39 -0.23
CA SER A 26 -24.86 -16.58 0.40
C SER A 26 -24.78 -16.67 1.92
N LEU A 27 -24.68 -17.90 2.46
CA LEU A 27 -24.67 -18.13 3.90
C LEU A 27 -23.36 -17.69 4.56
N GLN A 28 -22.23 -17.78 3.87
CA GLN A 28 -20.97 -17.19 4.35
C GLN A 28 -21.04 -15.67 4.42
N GLY A 29 -21.68 -15.02 3.43
CA GLY A 29 -21.96 -13.57 3.46
C GLY A 29 -22.88 -13.15 4.61
N GLU A 30 -23.76 -14.04 5.04
CA GLU A 30 -24.65 -13.86 6.19
C GLU A 30 -23.97 -14.19 7.55
N GLY A 31 -22.71 -14.65 7.52
CA GLY A 31 -21.88 -14.86 8.71
C GLY A 31 -21.86 -16.29 9.25
N TYR A 32 -22.42 -17.27 8.54
CA TYR A 32 -22.39 -18.68 8.94
C TYR A 32 -21.04 -19.33 8.60
N SER A 33 -20.54 -20.19 9.50
CA SER A 33 -19.30 -20.92 9.28
C SER A 33 -19.48 -22.07 8.27
N PHE A 34 -18.41 -22.46 7.60
CA PHE A 34 -18.44 -23.55 6.62
C PHE A 34 -18.96 -24.86 7.23
N GLN A 35 -18.62 -25.17 8.48
CA GLN A 35 -19.09 -26.38 9.18
C GLN A 35 -20.62 -26.37 9.39
N GLN A 36 -21.19 -25.22 9.74
CA GLN A 36 -22.64 -25.08 9.92
C GLN A 36 -23.39 -25.20 8.59
N ILE A 37 -22.78 -24.72 7.50
CA ILE A 37 -23.36 -24.78 6.15
C ILE A 37 -23.29 -26.20 5.59
N SER A 38 -22.15 -26.90 5.73
CA SER A 38 -21.99 -28.28 5.29
C SER A 38 -22.95 -29.21 6.02
N GLU A 39 -23.15 -28.98 7.32
CA GLU A 39 -24.09 -29.73 8.13
C GLU A 39 -25.54 -29.49 7.68
N ALA A 40 -25.93 -28.23 7.44
CA ALA A 40 -27.27 -27.91 6.89
C ALA A 40 -27.52 -28.52 5.51
N LEU A 41 -26.52 -28.51 4.62
CA LEU A 41 -26.63 -29.09 3.27
C LEU A 41 -26.78 -30.61 3.31
N ASN A 42 -26.05 -31.28 4.21
CA ASN A 42 -26.17 -32.72 4.40
C ASN A 42 -27.52 -33.10 5.04
N GLN A 43 -27.98 -32.31 6.02
CA GLN A 43 -29.28 -32.52 6.69
C GLN A 43 -30.50 -32.18 5.84
N THR A 44 -30.36 -31.35 4.80
CA THR A 44 -31.46 -31.06 3.85
C THR A 44 -31.57 -32.12 2.75
N GLN A 45 -30.45 -32.74 2.36
CA GLN A 45 -30.43 -33.85 1.39
C GLN A 45 -30.85 -35.18 2.02
N GLN A 46 -30.50 -35.42 3.28
CA GLN A 46 -30.98 -36.55 4.05
C GLN A 46 -32.24 -36.11 4.79
N GLY A 47 -33.41 -36.39 4.22
CA GLY A 47 -34.70 -36.01 4.82
C GLY A 47 -34.75 -36.21 6.33
N MET A 48 -35.15 -35.15 7.06
CA MET A 48 -35.04 -34.99 8.51
C MET A 48 -35.08 -36.28 9.33
N PRO A 49 -34.08 -36.48 10.21
CA PRO A 49 -34.35 -36.90 11.56
C PRO A 49 -33.80 -35.90 12.58
N VAL A 50 -34.62 -35.69 13.60
CA VAL A 50 -34.43 -34.80 14.75
C VAL A 50 -33.19 -35.21 15.57
N ALA A 51 -32.37 -34.21 15.91
CA ALA A 51 -31.45 -34.08 17.05
C ALA A 51 -30.64 -35.29 17.52
N THR A 52 -29.30 -35.21 17.45
CA THR A 52 -28.46 -35.52 18.62
C THR A 52 -27.08 -34.85 18.53
N GLN A 53 -26.70 -34.19 19.61
CA GLN A 53 -25.36 -33.69 19.95
C GLN A 53 -24.31 -34.81 19.86
N GLU A 54 -23.13 -34.51 19.29
CA GLU A 54 -21.80 -34.88 19.80
C GLU A 54 -20.66 -34.29 18.92
N SER A 55 -19.79 -33.49 19.54
CA SER A 55 -18.48 -33.03 19.01
C SER A 55 -17.36 -33.81 19.73
N PRO A 56 -16.06 -33.63 19.40
CA PRO A 56 -15.37 -33.67 18.11
C PRO A 56 -14.18 -34.67 18.16
N SER A 57 -13.69 -35.17 17.02
CA SER A 57 -12.40 -35.88 16.95
C SER A 57 -11.44 -35.15 16.01
N GLU A 58 -10.33 -34.71 16.59
CA GLU A 58 -9.15 -34.14 15.95
C GLU A 58 -8.56 -35.10 14.91
N MET A 59 -8.11 -34.59 13.76
CA MET A 59 -6.95 -35.19 13.07
C MET A 59 -6.22 -34.16 12.19
N LYS A 60 -4.90 -34.19 12.35
CA LYS A 60 -3.86 -33.29 11.85
C LYS A 60 -3.54 -33.53 10.36
N PRO A 61 -3.04 -32.55 9.59
CA PRO A 61 -2.53 -32.80 8.26
C PRO A 61 -1.07 -33.29 8.31
N SER A 62 -0.76 -34.40 7.61
CA SER A 62 0.60 -34.73 7.17
C SER A 62 0.81 -34.18 5.77
N VAL A 63 1.80 -33.32 5.61
CA VAL A 63 2.32 -32.85 4.33
C VAL A 63 3.37 -33.84 3.83
N LEU A 64 3.11 -34.46 2.67
CA LEU A 64 4.08 -35.21 1.90
C LEU A 64 4.29 -34.47 0.57
N TYR A 65 5.42 -33.77 0.45
CA TYR A 65 5.91 -33.24 -0.82
C TYR A 65 7.14 -34.05 -1.23
N SER A 66 6.97 -34.89 -2.24
CA SER A 66 7.97 -35.30 -3.23
C SER A 66 7.62 -34.49 -4.49
N GLU A 67 8.47 -34.11 -5.44
CA GLU A 67 9.82 -34.46 -5.87
C GLU A 67 10.08 -33.50 -7.04
N GLU A 68 11.28 -32.93 -7.25
CA GLU A 68 11.75 -32.80 -8.64
C GLU A 68 13.27 -32.60 -8.71
N THR A 69 13.88 -33.48 -9.49
CA THR A 69 15.30 -33.59 -9.76
C THR A 69 15.62 -32.98 -11.13
N LYS A 70 16.73 -32.24 -11.26
CA LYS A 70 17.38 -31.93 -12.55
C LYS A 70 18.91 -32.09 -12.42
N PRO A 71 19.61 -32.71 -13.39
CA PRO A 71 21.06 -32.94 -13.30
C PRO A 71 21.94 -31.92 -14.07
N SER A 72 23.08 -31.63 -13.45
CA SER A 72 24.45 -31.51 -13.99
C SER A 72 24.91 -30.32 -14.87
N THR A 73 25.83 -29.52 -14.30
CA THR A 73 27.06 -29.01 -14.97
C THR A 73 28.23 -29.00 -13.97
N PRO A 74 29.49 -29.29 -14.39
CA PRO A 74 30.63 -29.44 -13.49
C PRO A 74 31.46 -28.15 -13.37
N ILE A 75 31.78 -27.73 -12.14
CA ILE A 75 32.86 -26.76 -11.87
C ILE A 75 33.68 -27.25 -10.68
N GLN A 76 35.00 -27.15 -10.87
CA GLN A 76 36.11 -27.65 -10.05
C GLN A 76 36.44 -26.68 -8.88
N ALA A 77 37.08 -27.22 -7.84
CA ALA A 77 37.24 -26.71 -6.46
C ALA A 77 38.13 -25.44 -6.27
N PRO A 78 38.24 -24.87 -5.04
CA PRO A 78 39.18 -25.40 -4.04
C PRO A 78 38.73 -25.38 -2.55
N SER A 79 39.51 -26.11 -1.76
CA SER A 79 39.33 -26.64 -0.40
C SER A 79 39.39 -25.65 0.77
N ILE A 80 38.68 -25.95 1.87
CA ILE A 80 38.91 -25.44 3.25
C ILE A 80 38.62 -26.61 4.25
N PRO A 81 39.42 -26.77 5.34
CA PRO A 81 39.62 -28.07 6.01
C PRO A 81 38.62 -28.44 7.12
N GLU A 82 38.52 -29.75 7.36
CA GLU A 82 37.81 -30.43 8.47
C GLU A 82 38.25 -29.98 9.87
N PRO A 83 37.33 -30.08 10.84
CA PRO A 83 37.68 -30.61 12.15
C PRO A 83 36.81 -31.81 12.54
N THR A 84 37.50 -32.95 12.62
CA THR A 84 37.47 -34.02 13.61
C THR A 84 36.15 -34.55 14.20
N MET A 85 36.03 -35.87 14.03
CA MET A 85 35.03 -36.82 14.50
C MET A 85 34.75 -36.82 16.01
N ILE A 86 33.48 -37.01 16.36
CA ILE A 86 33.06 -37.73 17.57
C ILE A 86 32.16 -38.87 17.11
N ALA A 87 32.48 -40.08 17.58
CA ALA A 87 31.87 -41.34 17.20
C ALA A 87 30.64 -41.70 18.07
N GLU A 88 29.89 -42.69 17.57
CA GLU A 88 28.85 -43.55 18.19
C GLU A 88 27.36 -43.19 18.01
N PRO A 89 26.45 -44.19 17.93
CA PRO A 89 26.58 -45.52 17.33
C PRO A 89 25.46 -45.82 16.29
N GLN A 90 25.80 -46.63 15.28
CA GLN A 90 24.86 -47.19 14.30
C GLN A 90 23.84 -48.11 14.98
N MET A 91 22.54 -47.78 14.88
CA MET A 91 21.46 -48.74 15.09
C MET A 91 21.04 -49.33 13.74
N ALA A 92 21.16 -50.66 13.62
CA ALA A 92 20.62 -51.42 12.51
C ALA A 92 19.08 -51.38 12.53
N PRO A 93 18.39 -51.19 11.40
CA PRO A 93 16.95 -51.41 11.34
C PRO A 93 16.68 -52.92 11.40
N ALA A 94 16.07 -53.35 12.51
CA ALA A 94 15.53 -54.69 12.67
C ALA A 94 14.42 -54.91 11.65
N GLN A 95 14.61 -55.87 10.74
CA GLN A 95 13.56 -56.37 9.88
C GLN A 95 12.55 -57.14 10.75
N GLN A 96 11.39 -56.53 10.99
CA GLN A 96 10.25 -57.22 11.58
C GLN A 96 9.32 -57.71 10.45
N SER A 97 9.40 -59.01 10.20
CA SER A 97 8.46 -59.77 9.39
C SER A 97 7.08 -59.77 10.06
N TYR A 98 6.09 -59.12 9.45
CA TYR A 98 4.69 -59.29 9.81
C TYR A 98 4.00 -60.24 8.83
N GLN A 99 3.45 -61.33 9.39
CA GLN A 99 2.61 -62.29 8.68
C GLN A 99 1.27 -61.63 8.29
N PRO A 100 0.70 -61.93 7.10
CA PRO A 100 -0.64 -61.48 6.74
C PRO A 100 -1.69 -62.29 7.52
N GLN A 101 -2.48 -61.61 8.34
CA GLN A 101 -3.67 -62.16 8.99
C GLN A 101 -4.85 -62.01 8.03
N ALA A 102 -5.38 -63.14 7.57
CA ALA A 102 -6.53 -63.19 6.67
C ALA A 102 -7.81 -62.78 7.40
N TRP A 103 -8.57 -61.86 6.79
CA TRP A 103 -9.92 -61.50 7.20
C TRP A 103 -10.94 -62.27 6.35
N PRO A 104 -12.10 -62.67 6.92
CA PRO A 104 -13.11 -63.45 6.21
C PRO A 104 -13.78 -62.64 5.10
N GLU A 105 -13.98 -63.30 3.96
CA GLU A 105 -14.76 -62.83 2.80
C GLU A 105 -16.16 -62.39 3.23
N GLN A 106 -16.38 -61.07 3.23
CA GLN A 106 -17.69 -60.46 3.31
C GLN A 106 -18.24 -60.34 1.89
N GLU A 107 -19.46 -60.82 1.71
CA GLU A 107 -20.15 -60.87 0.42
C GLU A 107 -20.04 -59.57 -0.37
N ASN A 108 -19.76 -59.76 -1.65
CA ASN A 108 -19.69 -58.77 -2.70
C ASN A 108 -21.00 -57.98 -2.82
N PHE A 109 -21.14 -56.92 -2.03
CA PHE A 109 -21.95 -55.78 -2.44
C PHE A 109 -21.16 -55.03 -3.50
N ASN A 110 -21.59 -55.19 -4.75
CA ASN A 110 -21.23 -54.34 -5.87
C ASN A 110 -21.68 -52.90 -5.55
N TYR A 111 -20.89 -52.20 -4.74
CA TYR A 111 -20.86 -50.76 -4.78
C TYR A 111 -20.21 -50.41 -6.11
N GLN A 112 -21.07 -50.24 -7.11
CA GLN A 112 -20.83 -49.21 -8.10
C GLN A 112 -20.66 -47.92 -7.29
N SER A 113 -19.41 -47.64 -6.95
CA SER A 113 -18.95 -46.40 -6.36
C SER A 113 -19.20 -45.33 -7.40
N SER A 114 -20.45 -44.89 -7.48
CA SER A 114 -20.76 -43.51 -7.78
C SER A 114 -20.21 -42.73 -6.60
N SER A 115 -18.89 -42.50 -6.62
CA SER A 115 -18.25 -41.50 -5.78
C SER A 115 -18.82 -40.16 -6.22
N LEU A 116 -19.98 -39.81 -5.69
CA LEU A 116 -20.41 -38.43 -5.48
C LEU A 116 -19.59 -37.83 -4.31
N GLY A 117 -18.29 -38.10 -4.31
CA GLY A 117 -17.30 -37.29 -3.61
C GLY A 117 -16.83 -36.29 -4.64
N ALA A 118 -16.71 -35.02 -4.25
CA ALA A 118 -16.05 -34.01 -5.06
C ALA A 118 -14.83 -34.65 -5.73
N THR A 119 -14.95 -34.85 -7.03
CA THR A 119 -13.92 -35.51 -7.82
C THR A 119 -12.67 -34.64 -7.74
N THR A 120 -11.50 -35.24 -7.94
CA THR A 120 -10.28 -34.43 -8.05
C THR A 120 -10.45 -33.34 -9.12
N GLU A 121 -11.27 -33.60 -10.15
CA GLU A 121 -11.69 -32.63 -11.17
C GLU A 121 -12.51 -31.46 -10.59
N ASP A 122 -13.44 -31.69 -9.65
CA ASP A 122 -14.19 -30.60 -9.01
C ASP A 122 -13.27 -29.72 -8.12
N ILE A 123 -12.29 -30.33 -7.45
CA ILE A 123 -11.29 -29.60 -6.65
C ILE A 123 -10.31 -28.85 -7.56
N GLU A 124 -9.94 -29.43 -8.70
CA GLU A 124 -9.09 -28.83 -9.73
C GLU A 124 -9.80 -27.64 -10.40
N GLU A 125 -11.09 -27.76 -10.74
CA GLU A 125 -11.91 -26.67 -11.28
C GLU A 125 -12.02 -25.50 -10.29
N ILE A 126 -12.22 -25.80 -9.00
CA ILE A 126 -12.24 -24.78 -7.94
C ILE A 126 -10.85 -24.13 -7.77
N ALA A 127 -9.78 -24.92 -7.82
CA ALA A 127 -8.42 -24.39 -7.71
C ALA A 127 -8.05 -23.51 -8.92
N GLU A 128 -8.36 -23.94 -10.14
CA GLU A 128 -8.11 -23.20 -11.37
C GLU A 128 -8.92 -21.91 -11.43
N SER A 129 -10.21 -21.95 -11.05
CA SER A 129 -11.04 -20.74 -11.00
C SER A 129 -10.55 -19.73 -9.97
N ILE A 130 -10.12 -20.17 -8.78
CA ILE A 130 -9.53 -19.29 -7.77
C ILE A 130 -8.19 -18.73 -8.24
N VAL A 131 -7.32 -19.56 -8.82
CA VAL A 131 -6.01 -19.11 -9.35
C VAL A 131 -6.22 -18.12 -10.49
N HIS A 132 -7.15 -18.38 -11.40
CA HIS A 132 -7.46 -17.48 -12.50
C HIS A 132 -8.02 -16.14 -12.00
N GLU A 133 -8.98 -16.15 -11.07
CA GLU A 133 -9.54 -14.92 -10.49
C GLU A 133 -8.46 -14.08 -9.80
N LYS A 134 -7.59 -14.73 -9.01
CA LYS A 134 -6.48 -14.05 -8.33
C LYS A 134 -5.42 -13.54 -9.30
N TRP A 135 -5.11 -14.30 -10.36
CA TRP A 135 -4.15 -13.89 -11.38
C TRP A 135 -4.67 -12.72 -12.23
N GLN A 136 -5.96 -12.71 -12.57
CA GLN A 136 -6.59 -11.59 -13.26
C GLN A 136 -6.60 -10.33 -12.40
N LYS A 137 -7.01 -10.40 -11.13
CA LYS A 137 -6.97 -9.25 -10.20
C LYS A 137 -5.55 -8.71 -10.03
N LEU A 138 -4.56 -9.59 -9.89
CA LEU A 138 -3.16 -9.20 -9.80
C LEU A 138 -2.69 -8.47 -11.08
N THR A 139 -3.09 -8.97 -12.26
CA THR A 139 -2.75 -8.36 -13.54
C THR A 139 -3.39 -6.98 -13.71
N GLU A 140 -4.63 -6.81 -13.26
CA GLU A 140 -5.31 -5.50 -13.23
C GLU A 140 -4.58 -4.51 -12.31
N GLU A 141 -4.24 -4.91 -11.08
CA GLU A 141 -3.46 -4.08 -10.14
C GLU A 141 -2.09 -3.69 -10.70
N PHE A 142 -1.43 -4.57 -11.47
CA PHE A 142 -0.19 -4.24 -12.18
C PHE A 142 -0.39 -3.24 -13.32
N GLY A 143 -1.52 -3.30 -14.03
CA GLY A 143 -1.90 -2.30 -15.02
C GLY A 143 -2.07 -0.91 -14.38
N ASP A 144 -2.69 -0.86 -13.22
CA ASP A 144 -2.82 0.37 -12.43
C ASP A 144 -1.47 0.90 -11.96
N LEU A 145 -0.54 0.03 -11.56
CA LEU A 145 0.82 0.42 -11.14
C LEU A 145 1.62 1.08 -12.28
N LEU A 146 1.51 0.54 -13.50
CA LEU A 146 2.15 1.14 -14.68
C LEU A 146 1.57 2.53 -14.97
N SER A 147 0.24 2.66 -14.92
CA SER A 147 -0.43 3.95 -15.14
C SER A 147 -0.07 4.97 -14.04
N TRP A 148 0.08 4.51 -12.79
CA TRP A 148 0.50 5.34 -11.67
C TRP A 148 1.94 5.81 -11.85
N LYS A 149 2.85 4.93 -12.27
CA LYS A 149 4.23 5.29 -12.59
C LYS A 149 4.29 6.38 -13.66
N ASP A 150 3.51 6.24 -14.73
CA ASP A 150 3.48 7.23 -15.81
C ASP A 150 2.93 8.57 -15.33
N LYS A 151 1.84 8.57 -14.55
CA LYS A 151 1.30 9.78 -13.93
C LYS A 151 2.32 10.47 -13.03
N VAL A 152 2.95 9.74 -12.12
CA VAL A 152 3.97 10.28 -11.21
C VAL A 152 5.17 10.82 -11.98
N THR A 153 5.60 10.15 -13.05
CA THR A 153 6.71 10.63 -13.89
C THR A 153 6.35 11.95 -14.56
N ASN A 154 5.14 12.05 -15.12
CA ASN A 154 4.65 13.29 -15.73
C ASN A 154 4.47 14.42 -14.71
N ASP A 155 3.98 14.11 -13.51
CA ASP A 155 3.84 15.08 -12.41
C ASP A 155 5.22 15.58 -11.95
N ILE A 156 6.21 14.69 -11.82
CA ILE A 156 7.60 15.07 -11.49
C ILE A 156 8.19 15.97 -12.58
N ASP A 157 7.99 15.64 -13.85
CA ASP A 157 8.47 16.47 -14.96
C ASP A 157 7.80 17.85 -14.96
N SER A 158 6.50 17.91 -14.66
CA SER A 158 5.76 19.17 -14.53
C SER A 158 6.29 20.01 -13.37
N ILE A 159 6.50 19.41 -12.21
CA ILE A 159 7.10 20.07 -11.03
C ILE A 159 8.50 20.61 -11.36
N LYS A 160 9.33 19.83 -12.06
CA LYS A 160 10.66 20.26 -12.47
C LYS A 160 10.60 21.50 -13.36
N GLN A 161 9.68 21.55 -14.32
CA GLN A 161 9.48 22.71 -15.19
C GLN A 161 8.99 23.94 -14.40
N GLU A 162 8.11 23.75 -13.42
CA GLU A 162 7.66 24.84 -12.54
C GLU A 162 8.80 25.38 -11.68
N VAL A 163 9.64 24.52 -11.11
CA VAL A 163 10.83 24.94 -10.34
C VAL A 163 11.77 25.77 -11.20
N MET A 164 12.08 25.31 -12.43
CA MET A 164 12.91 26.09 -13.37
C MET A 164 12.29 27.44 -13.71
N ARG A 165 10.96 27.50 -13.84
CA ARG A 165 10.24 28.76 -14.08
C ARG A 165 10.29 29.68 -12.87
N ILE A 166 10.17 29.14 -11.65
CA ILE A 166 10.29 29.89 -10.39
C ILE A 166 11.70 30.47 -10.25
N GLU A 167 12.73 29.67 -10.52
CA GLU A 167 14.13 30.08 -10.52
C GLU A 167 14.35 31.28 -11.46
N ASN A 168 13.93 31.18 -12.72
CA ASN A 168 14.03 32.27 -13.67
C ASN A 168 13.23 33.52 -13.24
N ARG A 169 12.03 33.35 -12.68
CA ARG A 169 11.25 34.49 -12.14
C ARG A 169 11.95 35.15 -10.95
N PHE A 170 12.62 34.36 -10.12
CA PHE A 170 13.39 34.85 -8.98
C PHE A 170 14.62 35.63 -9.43
N GLU A 171 15.39 35.12 -10.40
CA GLU A 171 16.53 35.84 -10.98
C GLU A 171 16.11 37.19 -11.59
N ASN A 172 15.02 37.21 -12.36
CA ASN A 172 14.48 38.44 -12.93
C ASN A 172 13.99 39.43 -11.85
N LEU A 173 13.37 38.92 -10.79
CA LEU A 173 12.95 39.74 -9.65
C LEU A 173 14.17 40.32 -8.94
N GLN A 174 15.20 39.52 -8.67
CA GLN A 174 16.43 39.96 -8.03
C GLN A 174 17.11 41.08 -8.85
N GLY A 175 17.22 40.90 -10.17
CA GLY A 175 17.74 41.94 -11.05
C GLY A 175 16.92 43.22 -11.01
N SER A 176 15.59 43.11 -11.07
CA SER A 176 14.66 44.25 -11.01
C SER A 176 14.71 44.98 -9.66
N VAL A 177 14.84 44.23 -8.55
CA VAL A 177 14.95 44.78 -7.20
C VAL A 177 16.27 45.52 -7.03
N ILE A 178 17.40 44.93 -7.46
CA ILE A 178 18.71 45.60 -7.41
C ILE A 178 18.70 46.88 -8.26
N GLY A 179 18.10 46.82 -9.46
CA GLY A 179 17.91 48.00 -10.32
C GLY A 179 17.12 49.11 -9.62
N LYS A 180 15.96 48.78 -9.06
CA LYS A 180 15.14 49.74 -8.30
C LYS A 180 15.85 50.31 -7.08
N VAL A 181 16.62 49.50 -6.36
CA VAL A 181 17.41 49.97 -5.20
C VAL A 181 18.50 50.94 -5.65
N LYS A 182 19.15 50.68 -6.78
CA LYS A 182 20.16 51.58 -7.33
C LYS A 182 19.55 52.90 -7.81
N GLU A 183 18.44 52.85 -8.55
CA GLU A 183 17.68 54.04 -8.97
C GLU A 183 17.22 54.86 -7.74
N TYR A 184 16.81 54.19 -6.67
CA TYR A 184 16.44 54.83 -5.43
C TYR A 184 17.63 55.51 -4.73
N ASP A 185 18.78 54.86 -4.67
CA ASP A 185 20.01 55.43 -4.11
C ASP A 185 20.45 56.69 -4.88
N GLU A 186 20.41 56.63 -6.22
CA GLU A 186 20.68 57.78 -7.08
C GLU A 186 19.69 58.93 -6.82
N SER A 187 18.39 58.63 -6.77
CA SER A 187 17.36 59.64 -6.48
C SER A 187 17.52 60.28 -5.09
N VAL A 188 17.86 59.49 -4.06
CA VAL A 188 18.10 60.01 -2.70
C VAL A 188 19.38 60.86 -2.67
N SER A 189 20.42 60.46 -3.40
CA SER A 189 21.65 61.24 -3.55
C SER A 189 21.37 62.61 -4.20
N ASP A 190 20.60 62.64 -5.29
CA ASP A 190 20.20 63.86 -5.99
C ASP A 190 19.38 64.78 -5.09
N VAL A 191 18.39 64.23 -4.37
CA VAL A 191 17.63 64.97 -3.35
C VAL A 191 18.57 65.53 -2.28
N GLY A 192 19.62 64.80 -1.87
CA GLY A 192 20.64 65.30 -0.95
C GLY A 192 21.43 66.50 -1.49
N VAL A 193 21.71 66.52 -2.80
CA VAL A 193 22.34 67.66 -3.48
C VAL A 193 21.39 68.86 -3.51
N GLU A 194 20.13 68.65 -3.87
CA GLU A 194 19.10 69.69 -3.90
C GLU A 194 18.87 70.28 -2.50
N ILE A 195 18.79 69.45 -1.46
CA ILE A 195 18.66 69.91 -0.07
C ILE A 195 19.86 70.76 0.34
N LYS A 196 21.08 70.39 -0.06
CA LYS A 196 22.27 71.24 0.18
C LYS A 196 22.18 72.58 -0.55
N ALA A 197 21.69 72.58 -1.79
CA ALA A 197 21.50 73.81 -2.56
C ALA A 197 20.43 74.70 -1.91
N LEU A 198 19.31 74.12 -1.48
CA LEU A 198 18.26 74.81 -0.72
C LEU A 198 18.80 75.36 0.60
N GLY A 199 19.64 74.61 1.32
CA GLY A 199 20.29 75.07 2.54
C GLY A 199 21.21 76.28 2.30
N LYS A 200 21.97 76.27 1.19
CA LYS A 200 22.78 77.44 0.78
C LYS A 200 21.90 78.62 0.39
N LEU A 201 20.84 78.40 -0.37
CA LEU A 201 19.89 79.45 -0.76
C LEU A 201 19.26 80.07 0.48
N LEU A 202 18.79 79.24 1.41
CA LEU A 202 18.23 79.68 2.69
C LEU A 202 19.26 80.50 3.48
N SER A 203 20.51 80.04 3.57
CA SER A 203 21.59 80.79 4.23
C SER A 203 21.81 82.16 3.58
N ASN A 204 21.81 82.21 2.24
CA ASN A 204 21.97 83.43 1.47
C ASN A 204 20.78 84.40 1.62
N ILE A 205 19.60 83.92 2.03
CA ILE A 205 18.41 84.76 2.29
C ILE A 205 18.37 85.19 3.77
N ILE A 206 18.60 84.27 4.70
CA ILE A 206 18.52 84.53 6.16
C ILE A 206 19.59 85.53 6.61
N ASN A 207 20.81 85.41 6.09
CA ASN A 207 21.92 86.28 6.49
C ASN A 207 21.66 87.77 6.20
N PRO A 208 21.31 88.19 4.96
CA PRO A 208 21.00 89.58 4.67
C PRO A 208 19.72 90.04 5.35
N LEU A 209 18.67 89.20 5.48
CA LEU A 209 17.48 89.57 6.26
C LEU A 209 17.85 89.90 7.71
N THR A 210 18.67 89.06 8.35
CA THR A 210 19.13 89.28 9.73
C THR A 210 20.00 90.53 9.84
N SER A 211 20.89 90.78 8.86
CA SER A 211 21.71 92.00 8.82
C SER A 211 20.86 93.26 8.66
N ASN A 212 19.93 93.24 7.71
CA ASN A 212 19.03 94.36 7.44
C ASN A 212 18.14 94.67 8.64
N VAL A 213 17.63 93.65 9.35
CA VAL A 213 16.86 93.85 10.59
C VAL A 213 17.72 94.51 11.67
N LYS A 214 18.97 94.07 11.86
CA LYS A 214 19.91 94.71 12.80
C LYS A 214 20.25 96.15 12.42
N GLU A 215 20.43 96.44 11.15
CA GLU A 215 20.66 97.80 10.65
C GLU A 215 19.44 98.69 10.88
N LEU A 216 18.23 98.20 10.61
CA LEU A 216 16.98 98.91 10.93
C LEU A 216 16.86 99.21 12.42
N GLU A 217 17.16 98.23 13.28
CA GLU A 217 17.16 98.41 14.73
C GLU A 217 18.14 99.53 15.15
N LYS A 218 19.33 99.55 14.54
CA LYS A 218 20.35 100.58 14.80
C LYS A 218 19.90 101.97 14.34
N ILE A 219 19.37 102.09 13.11
CA ILE A 219 18.85 103.35 12.57
C ILE A 219 17.73 103.90 13.47
N LEU A 220 16.81 103.04 13.90
CA LEU A 220 15.73 103.42 14.80
C LEU A 220 16.27 103.93 16.15
N LYS A 221 17.31 103.30 16.68
CA LYS A 221 17.95 103.69 17.95
C LYS A 221 18.67 105.03 17.85
N ASP A 222 19.31 105.31 16.72
CA ASP A 222 19.96 106.59 16.44
C ASP A 222 18.92 107.71 16.24
N LEU A 223 17.78 107.42 15.61
CA LEU A 223 16.65 108.35 15.45
C LEU A 223 15.92 108.68 16.76
N LYS A 224 16.00 107.78 17.75
CA LYS A 224 15.39 107.96 19.07
C LYS A 224 16.26 108.75 20.05
N LYS A 225 17.46 109.16 19.62
CA LYS A 225 18.46 109.88 20.40
C LYS A 225 18.45 111.37 20.04
#